data_AF-A0A5C4X6R5-F1
#
_entry.id   AF-A0A5C4X6R5-F1
#
_cell.length_a   1.000
_cell.length_b   1.000
_cell.length_c   1.000
_cell.angle_alpha   90.00
_cell.angle_beta   90.00
_cell.angle_gamma   90.00
#
_symmetry.space_group_name_H-M   'P 1'
#
loop_
_entity.id
_entity.type
_entity.pdbx_description
1 polymer ?
#
loop_
_entity_poly.entity_id
_entity_poly.type
_entity_poly.pdbx_seq_one_letter_code
_entity_poly.pdbx_strand_id
1 'polypeptide(L)'
;MRPSLEDHLGAGAVRSGVADRGIREEMSPVASAAADLFEAVRPRLTQALAECVGIRELEAVGLHSDVEVAASLDVSWVELRFDV
;
A
#
# COMPACT_ATOMS: atom_id res chain seq x y z
N MET A 1 -11.57 -10.84 -10.95
CA MET A 1 -10.56 -10.07 -10.18
C MET A 1 -10.51 -10.66 -8.78
N ARG A 2 -9.32 -10.98 -8.26
CA ARG A 2 -9.16 -11.45 -6.87
C ARG A 2 -8.92 -10.23 -5.97
N PRO A 3 -9.30 -10.24 -4.69
CA PRO A 3 -8.83 -9.25 -3.74
C PRO A 3 -7.30 -9.21 -3.73
N SER A 4 -6.72 -8.03 -3.88
CA SER A 4 -5.28 -7.79 -3.84
C SER A 4 -4.93 -7.22 -2.46
N LEU A 5 -4.12 -7.95 -1.71
CA LEU A 5 -3.68 -7.50 -0.38
C LEU A 5 -2.71 -6.32 -0.53
N GLU A 6 -1.83 -6.39 -1.54
CA GLU A 6 -0.88 -5.35 -1.89
C GLU A 6 -1.58 -4.02 -2.25
N ASP A 7 -2.68 -4.05 -3.01
CA ASP A 7 -3.48 -2.85 -3.29
C ASP A 7 -4.15 -2.31 -2.01
N HIS A 8 -4.65 -3.21 -1.16
CA HIS A 8 -5.30 -2.80 0.09
C HIS A 8 -4.31 -2.18 1.09
N LEU A 9 -3.08 -2.72 1.17
CA LEU A 9 -1.99 -2.15 1.95
C LEU A 9 -1.54 -0.79 1.38
N GLY A 10 -1.48 -0.65 0.06
CA GLY A 10 -1.19 0.64 -0.60
C GLY A 10 -2.24 1.71 -0.28
N ALA A 11 -3.54 1.34 -0.34
CA ALA A 11 -4.61 2.22 0.11
C ALA A 11 -4.48 2.56 1.60
N GLY A 12 -4.13 1.57 2.43
CA GLY A 12 -3.89 1.75 3.86
C GLY A 12 -2.76 2.73 4.18
N ALA A 13 -1.66 2.71 3.44
CA ALA A 13 -0.55 3.66 3.57
C ALA A 13 -1.01 5.11 3.39
N VAL A 14 -1.77 5.36 2.31
CA VAL A 14 -2.35 6.68 2.03
C VAL A 14 -3.31 7.10 3.15
N ARG A 15 -4.18 6.18 3.61
CA ARG A 15 -5.14 6.47 4.68
C ARG A 15 -4.46 6.72 6.02
N SER A 16 -3.39 6.00 6.35
CA SER A 16 -2.64 6.26 7.58
C SER A 16 -2.07 7.68 7.61
N GLY A 17 -1.42 8.13 6.53
CA GLY A 17 -0.93 9.51 6.42
C GLY A 17 -2.02 10.59 6.44
N VAL A 18 -3.26 10.26 6.03
CA VAL A 18 -4.42 11.15 6.17
C VAL A 18 -4.97 11.15 7.60
N ALA A 19 -4.98 10.00 8.27
CA ALA A 19 -5.40 9.88 9.67
C ALA A 19 -4.51 10.71 10.59
N ASP A 20 -3.20 10.72 10.34
CA ASP A 20 -2.22 11.54 11.08
C ASP A 20 -2.47 13.05 10.95
N ARG A 21 -3.28 13.47 9.97
CA ARG A 21 -3.71 14.87 9.77
C ARG A 21 -5.05 15.19 10.45
N GLY A 22 -5.56 14.30 11.30
CA GLY A 22 -6.77 14.51 12.10
C GLY A 22 -8.08 14.09 11.43
N ILE A 23 -8.04 13.45 10.26
CA ILE A 23 -9.25 13.09 9.48
C ILE A 23 -9.69 11.64 9.76
N ARG A 24 -9.20 11.03 10.84
CA ARG A 24 -9.49 9.62 11.16
C ARG A 24 -10.97 9.38 11.45
N GLU A 25 -11.63 10.28 12.17
CA GLU A 25 -13.04 10.12 12.58
C GLU A 25 -14.02 10.22 11.39
N GLU A 26 -13.61 10.86 10.29
CA GLU A 26 -14.41 11.01 9.08
C GLU A 26 -14.23 9.82 8.11
N MET A 27 -13.36 8.86 8.44
CA MET A 27 -13.11 7.72 7.57
C MET A 27 -14.30 6.75 7.58
N SER A 28 -14.65 6.27 6.39
CA SER A 28 -15.51 5.08 6.28
C SER A 28 -14.85 3.88 6.99
N PRO A 29 -15.63 2.87 7.43
CA PRO A 29 -15.09 1.67 8.07
C PRO A 29 -14.00 0.97 7.25
N VAL A 30 -14.15 0.93 5.93
CA VAL A 30 -13.16 0.33 5.01
C VAL A 30 -11.86 1.12 5.00
N ALA A 31 -11.94 2.45 5.01
CA ALA A 31 -10.76 3.31 5.03
C ALA A 31 -10.01 3.23 6.37
N SER A 32 -10.73 3.17 7.50
CA SER A 32 -10.11 2.96 8.82
C SER A 32 -9.44 1.58 8.88
N ALA A 33 -10.12 0.52 8.45
CA ALA A 33 -9.57 -0.83 8.46
C ALA A 33 -8.31 -0.95 7.59
N ALA A 34 -8.27 -0.28 6.43
CA ALA A 34 -7.08 -0.24 5.59
C ALA A 34 -5.90 0.45 6.31
N ALA A 35 -6.14 1.59 6.96
CA ALA A 35 -5.10 2.29 7.73
C ALA A 35 -4.58 1.43 8.88
N ASP A 36 -5.47 0.79 9.64
CA ASP A 36 -5.11 -0.04 10.78
C ASP A 36 -4.32 -1.28 10.34
N LEU A 37 -4.72 -1.91 9.24
CA LEU A 37 -3.98 -3.03 8.65
C LEU A 37 -2.58 -2.60 8.20
N PHE A 38 -2.47 -1.46 7.51
CA PHE A 38 -1.17 -0.95 7.09
C PHE A 38 -0.26 -0.69 8.28
N GLU A 39 -0.73 0.02 9.31
CA GLU A 39 0.06 0.29 10.52
C GLU A 39 0.53 -1.00 11.22
N ALA A 40 -0.34 -2.00 11.31
CA ALA A 40 0.02 -3.30 11.88
C ALA A 40 1.05 -4.08 11.05
N VAL A 41 1.05 -3.90 9.72
CA VAL A 41 1.96 -4.58 8.79
C VAL A 41 3.25 -3.80 8.55
N ARG A 42 3.25 -2.47 8.72
CA ARG A 42 4.35 -1.55 8.40
C ARG A 42 5.73 -2.03 8.87
N PRO A 43 5.92 -2.56 10.10
CA PRO A 43 7.24 -3.04 10.55
C PRO A 43 7.82 -4.21 9.74
N ARG A 44 6.96 -4.92 9.00
CA ARG A 44 7.28 -6.11 8.18
C ARG A 44 6.73 -5.99 6.76
N LEU A 45 6.54 -4.76 6.27
CA LEU A 45 5.83 -4.50 5.01
C LEU A 45 6.45 -5.26 3.83
N THR A 46 7.77 -5.17 3.66
CA THR A 46 8.49 -5.86 2.58
C THR A 46 8.28 -7.38 2.62
N GLN A 47 8.32 -7.98 3.81
CA GLN A 47 8.12 -9.42 4.00
C GLN A 47 6.68 -9.82 3.67
N ALA A 48 5.70 -9.03 4.14
CA ALA A 48 4.29 -9.29 3.86
C ALA A 48 3.95 -9.14 2.38
N LEU A 49 4.55 -8.16 1.69
CA LEU A 49 4.37 -7.98 0.25
C LEU A 49 4.98 -9.14 -0.54
N ALA A 50 6.16 -9.66 -0.15
CA ALA A 50 6.77 -10.82 -0.81
C ALA A 50 5.89 -12.09 -0.80
N GLU A 51 4.94 -12.19 0.14
CA GLU A 51 3.99 -13.31 0.20
C GLU A 51 2.74 -13.09 -0.68
N CYS A 52 2.51 -11.87 -1.16
CA CYS A 52 1.36 -11.53 -1.98
C CYS A 52 1.45 -12.17 -3.36
N VAL A 53 0.33 -12.68 -3.87
CA VAL A 53 0.30 -13.42 -5.14
C VAL A 53 0.73 -12.55 -6.31
N GLY A 54 0.28 -11.28 -6.38
CA GLY A 54 0.69 -10.36 -7.45
C GLY A 54 2.19 -10.07 -7.43
N ILE A 55 2.78 -9.93 -6.24
CA ILE A 55 4.21 -9.70 -6.07
C ILE A 55 5.02 -10.92 -6.52
N ARG A 56 4.61 -12.14 -6.10
CA ARG A 56 5.26 -13.39 -6.53
C ARG A 56 5.16 -13.64 -8.03
N GLU A 57 4.05 -13.23 -8.65
CA GLU A 57 3.89 -13.29 -10.11
C GLU A 57 4.87 -12.34 -10.82
N LEU A 58 5.10 -11.13 -10.30
CA LEU A 58 6.09 -10.18 -10.82
C LEU A 58 7.53 -10.69 -10.65
N GLU A 59 7.86 -11.26 -9.49
CA GLU A 59 9.17 -11.88 -9.26
C GLU A 59 9.42 -13.05 -10.21
N ALA A 60 8.40 -13.88 -10.47
CA ALA A 60 8.50 -15.02 -11.37
C ALA A 60 8.81 -14.63 -12.83
N VAL A 61 8.50 -13.40 -13.23
CA VAL A 61 8.82 -12.86 -14.57
C VAL A 61 10.05 -11.95 -14.58
N GLY A 62 10.82 -11.92 -13.48
CA GLY A 62 12.11 -11.22 -13.39
C GLY A 62 12.01 -9.72 -13.03
N LEU A 63 10.87 -9.25 -12.54
CA LEU A 63 10.65 -7.84 -12.15
C LEU A 63 11.01 -7.56 -10.68
N HIS A 64 12.11 -8.15 -10.21
CA HIS A 64 12.52 -8.05 -8.80
C HIS A 64 12.80 -6.60 -8.36
N SER A 65 13.47 -5.80 -9.21
CA SER A 65 13.74 -4.39 -8.91
C SER A 65 12.46 -3.58 -8.72
N ASP A 66 11.41 -3.90 -9.47
CA ASP A 66 10.14 -3.19 -9.40
C ASP A 66 9.41 -3.52 -8.09
N VAL A 67 9.51 -4.78 -7.65
CA VAL A 67 8.99 -5.25 -6.36
C VAL A 67 9.72 -4.59 -5.19
N GLU A 68 11.06 -4.46 -5.26
CA GLU A 68 11.84 -3.76 -4.23
C GLU A 68 11.43 -2.28 -4.11
N VAL A 69 11.28 -1.58 -5.24
CA VAL A 69 10.87 -0.17 -5.26
C VAL A 69 9.43 -0.01 -4.75
N ALA A 70 8.52 -0.94 -5.08
CA ALA A 70 7.11 -0.86 -4.68
C ALA A 70 6.88 -0.87 -3.16
N ALA A 71 7.80 -1.44 -2.38
CA ALA A 71 7.73 -1.43 -0.92
C ALA A 71 8.25 -0.12 -0.28
N SER A 72 8.81 0.79 -1.07
CA SER A 72 9.40 2.04 -0.59
C SER A 72 8.33 3.05 -0.19
N LEU A 73 8.47 3.64 1.00
CA LEU A 73 7.54 4.63 1.54
C LEU A 73 8.15 6.03 1.48
N ASP A 74 7.34 7.02 1.08
CA ASP A 74 7.70 8.44 1.11
C ASP A 74 8.98 8.81 0.32
N VAL A 75 9.29 8.06 -0.73
CA VAL A 75 10.50 8.26 -1.57
C VAL A 75 10.29 9.15 -2.80
N SER A 76 9.05 9.61 -3.04
CA SER A 76 8.69 10.48 -4.16
C SER A 76 7.74 11.59 -3.72
N TRP A 77 7.87 12.75 -4.36
CA TRP A 77 7.05 13.95 -4.16
C TRP A 77 6.23 14.30 -5.42
N VAL A 78 6.20 13.40 -6.41
CA VAL A 78 5.42 13.58 -7.63
C VAL A 78 3.97 13.22 -7.38
N GLU A 79 3.06 14.15 -7.69
CA GLU A 79 1.62 13.92 -7.70
C GLU A 79 1.15 13.81 -9.15
N LEU A 80 0.64 12.64 -9.56
CA LEU A 80 0.04 12.47 -10.88
C LEU A 80 -1.38 13.02 -10.87
N ARG A 81 -1.68 13.91 -11.82
CA ARG A 81 -3.03 14.41 -12.10
C ARG A 81 -3.47 13.97 -13.47
N PHE A 82 -4.70 13.48 -13.56
CA PHE A 82 -5.32 13.09 -14.82
C PHE A 82 -6.33 14.17 -15.20
N ASP A 83 -6.07 14.86 -16.30
CA ASP A 83 -7.03 15.80 -16.90
C ASP A 83 -8.04 14.99 -17.72
N VAL A 84 -9.24 14.79 -17.16
CA VAL A 84 -10.39 14.14 -17.81
C VAL A 84 -11.43 15.15 -18.27
#